data_AF-A0A354CKM0-F1
#
_entry.id   AF-A0A354CKM0-F1
#
_cell.length_a   1.000
_cell.length_b   1.000
_cell.length_c   1.000
_cell.angle_alpha   90.00
_cell.angle_beta   90.00
_cell.angle_gamma   90.00
#
_symmetry.space_group_name_H-M   'P 1'
#
loop_
_entity.id
_entity.type
_entity.pdbx_description
1 polymer ?
#
loop_
_entity_poly.entity_id
_entity_poly.type
_entity_poly.pdbx_seq_one_letter_code
_entity_poly.pdbx_strand_id
1 'polypeptide(L)'
;MKKEQLKRVDKVVFAILLIVLGYIAFTMVGLLATGRGNSGIIIQTVAVAAGLITVIGIFAVRAGTQLCGIVMSAAAAMVYFVMMCTNNMPDTYAYAVPLIIATIGYLDMKMARIESGIIVAGFIIHSARMISMGKITSEDVIVESIVIFIVAAAVVIMTKMMVTFNKENMSEIARGAEKHRETAIKMQHVSEEITNCFDETNA
;
A
#
# COMPACT_ATOMS: atom_id res chain seq x y z
N MET A 1 -1.56 3.92 13.54
CA MET A 1 -1.28 2.48 13.74
C MET A 1 -0.15 2.29 14.74
N LYS A 2 -0.15 1.19 15.50
CA LYS A 2 0.98 0.84 16.36
C LYS A 2 2.15 0.30 15.52
N LYS A 3 3.39 0.41 16.02
CA LYS A 3 4.62 -0.05 15.35
C LYS A 3 4.54 -1.52 14.91
N GLU A 4 3.96 -2.39 15.73
CA GLU A 4 3.81 -3.81 15.40
C GLU A 4 2.82 -4.05 14.25
N GLN A 5 1.74 -3.28 14.19
CA GLN A 5 0.79 -3.35 13.07
C GLN A 5 1.46 -2.87 11.78
N LEU A 6 2.20 -1.76 11.84
CA LEU A 6 2.98 -1.27 10.69
C LEU A 6 3.98 -2.33 10.21
N LYS A 7 4.70 -2.99 11.12
CA LYS A 7 5.67 -4.03 10.75
C LYS A 7 4.99 -5.24 10.06
N ARG A 8 3.77 -5.59 10.46
CA ARG A 8 2.98 -6.64 9.79
C ARG A 8 2.55 -6.22 8.39
N VAL A 9 2.08 -4.99 8.23
CA VAL A 9 1.72 -4.41 6.93
C VAL A 9 2.95 -4.35 6.03
N ASP A 10 4.06 -3.78 6.51
CA ASP A 10 5.32 -3.67 5.77
C ASP A 10 5.77 -5.04 5.24
N LYS A 11 5.66 -6.11 6.05
CA LYS A 11 6.04 -7.47 5.63
C LYS A 11 5.18 -7.98 4.47
N VAL A 12 3.87 -7.74 4.52
CA VAL A 12 2.94 -8.17 3.46
C VAL A 12 3.17 -7.36 2.19
N VAL A 13 3.25 -6.03 2.31
CA VAL A 13 3.50 -5.13 1.18
C VAL A 13 4.85 -5.42 0.56
N PHE A 14 5.90 -5.64 1.36
CA PHE A 14 7.23 -6.02 0.88
C PHE A 14 7.19 -7.28 0.02
N ALA A 15 6.47 -8.32 0.46
CA ALA A 15 6.32 -9.55 -0.30
C ALA A 15 5.61 -9.31 -1.65
N ILE A 16 4.52 -8.53 -1.66
CA ILE A 16 3.79 -8.17 -2.89
C ILE A 16 4.73 -7.41 -3.85
N LEU A 17 5.43 -6.39 -3.34
CA LEU A 17 6.34 -5.58 -4.15
C LEU A 17 7.50 -6.40 -4.71
N LEU A 18 8.09 -7.32 -3.93
CA LEU A 18 9.13 -8.22 -4.42
C LEU A 18 8.64 -9.13 -5.54
N ILE A 19 7.42 -9.66 -5.43
CA ILE A 19 6.84 -10.52 -6.48
C ILE A 19 6.63 -9.71 -7.77
N VAL A 20 6.00 -8.54 -7.67
CA VAL A 20 5.71 -7.69 -8.83
C VAL A 20 7.01 -7.18 -9.48
N LEU A 21 7.87 -6.53 -8.70
CA LEU A 21 9.12 -5.98 -9.22
C LEU A 21 10.09 -7.09 -9.66
N GLY A 22 10.10 -8.24 -8.98
CA GLY A 22 10.89 -9.40 -9.36
C GLY A 22 10.46 -9.98 -10.70
N TYR A 23 9.15 -10.13 -10.93
CA TYR A 23 8.61 -10.56 -12.22
C TYR A 23 9.01 -9.59 -13.36
N ILE A 24 8.90 -8.28 -13.11
CA ILE A 24 9.26 -7.26 -14.09
C ILE A 24 10.77 -7.30 -14.37
N ALA A 25 11.60 -7.41 -13.33
CA ALA A 25 13.05 -7.51 -13.46
C ALA A 25 13.44 -8.74 -14.30
N PHE A 26 12.85 -9.90 -14.01
CA PHE A 26 13.10 -11.13 -14.74
C PHE A 26 12.73 -11.00 -16.21
N THR A 27 11.58 -10.40 -16.49
CA THR A 27 11.12 -10.15 -17.86
C THR A 27 12.07 -9.22 -18.63
N MET A 28 12.52 -8.12 -18.00
CA MET A 28 13.43 -7.16 -18.65
C MET A 28 14.82 -7.75 -18.91
N VAL A 29 15.36 -8.52 -17.96
CA VAL A 29 16.63 -9.24 -18.15
C VAL A 29 16.51 -10.26 -19.28
N GLY A 30 15.39 -11.00 -19.35
CA GLY A 30 15.11 -11.91 -20.46
C GLY A 30 15.09 -11.21 -21.81
N LEU A 31 14.42 -10.05 -21.91
CA LEU A 31 14.39 -9.26 -23.14
C LEU A 31 15.78 -8.76 -23.56
N LEU A 32 16.60 -8.30 -22.61
CA LEU A 32 17.99 -7.91 -22.87
C LEU A 32 18.83 -9.11 -23.36
N ALA A 33 18.68 -10.28 -22.73
CA ALA A 33 19.41 -11.49 -23.10
C ALA A 33 19.07 -11.97 -24.52
N THR A 34 17.87 -11.68 -25.03
CA THR A 34 17.47 -11.99 -26.42
C THR A 34 18.01 -11.00 -27.47
N GLY A 35 18.86 -10.05 -27.08
CA GLY A 35 19.43 -9.04 -27.99
C GLY A 35 18.45 -7.94 -28.41
N ARG A 36 17.24 -7.89 -27.82
CA ARG A 36 16.22 -6.86 -28.07
C ARG A 36 16.42 -5.60 -27.22
N GLY A 37 17.67 -5.30 -26.84
CA GLY A 37 18.01 -4.18 -25.96
C GLY A 37 17.81 -2.83 -26.62
N ASN A 38 16.57 -2.33 -26.57
CA ASN A 38 16.25 -0.95 -26.93
C ASN A 38 16.52 -0.01 -25.74
N SER A 39 16.79 1.28 -25.99
CA SER A 39 17.05 2.29 -24.94
C SER A 39 15.94 2.31 -23.87
N GLY A 40 14.69 2.10 -24.26
CA GLY A 40 13.56 2.01 -23.31
C GLY A 40 13.63 0.81 -22.36
N ILE A 41 14.12 -0.34 -22.81
CA ILE A 41 14.27 -1.54 -21.96
C ILE A 41 15.43 -1.37 -20.98
N ILE A 42 16.52 -0.73 -21.42
CA ILE A 42 17.66 -0.41 -20.56
C ILE A 42 17.21 0.52 -19.41
N ILE A 43 16.47 1.59 -19.74
CA ILE A 43 15.94 2.52 -18.73
C ILE A 43 15.02 1.80 -17.73
N GLN A 44 14.13 0.93 -18.21
CA GLN A 44 13.25 0.14 -17.33
C GLN A 44 14.04 -0.80 -16.42
N THR A 45 15.06 -1.46 -16.95
CA THR A 45 15.91 -2.37 -16.17
C THR A 45 16.59 -1.63 -15.04
N VAL A 46 17.16 -0.45 -15.31
CA VAL A 46 17.78 0.40 -14.30
C VAL A 46 16.76 0.89 -13.28
N ALA A 47 15.58 1.32 -13.73
CA ALA A 47 14.52 1.78 -12.83
C ALA A 47 14.05 0.67 -11.87
N VAL A 48 13.78 -0.53 -12.39
CA VAL A 48 13.34 -1.68 -11.60
C VAL A 48 14.43 -2.12 -10.62
N ALA A 49 15.70 -2.14 -11.04
CA ALA A 49 16.82 -2.45 -10.16
C ALA A 49 16.94 -1.42 -9.02
N ALA A 50 16.86 -0.13 -9.33
CA ALA A 50 16.88 0.94 -8.33
C ALA A 50 15.69 0.83 -7.36
N GLY A 51 14.50 0.50 -7.87
CA GLY A 51 13.31 0.26 -7.06
C GLY A 51 13.46 -0.93 -6.12
N LEU A 52 13.97 -2.07 -6.61
CA LEU A 52 14.23 -3.25 -5.79
C LEU A 52 15.25 -2.95 -4.68
N ILE A 53 16.36 -2.30 -5.01
CA ILE A 53 17.38 -1.90 -4.02
C ILE A 53 16.75 -0.99 -2.96
N THR A 54 15.94 -0.02 -3.38
CA THR A 54 15.27 0.92 -2.47
C THR A 54 14.29 0.20 -1.55
N VAL A 55 13.43 -0.67 -2.10
CA VAL A 55 12.43 -1.44 -1.33
C VAL A 55 13.10 -2.39 -0.34
N ILE A 56 14.14 -3.11 -0.75
CA ILE A 56 14.90 -4.02 0.12
C ILE A 56 15.65 -3.23 1.21
N GLY A 57 16.34 -2.17 0.83
CA GLY A 57 17.14 -1.35 1.74
C GLY A 57 16.28 -0.67 2.81
N ILE A 58 15.18 -0.03 2.41
CA ILE A 58 14.32 0.65 3.38
C ILE A 58 13.61 -0.34 4.30
N PHE A 59 13.18 -1.49 3.78
CA PHE A 59 12.57 -2.54 4.60
C PHE A 59 13.55 -3.05 5.66
N ALA A 60 14.81 -3.31 5.28
CA ALA A 60 15.84 -3.78 6.20
C ALA A 60 16.14 -2.77 7.33
N VAL A 61 16.15 -1.47 7.02
CA VAL A 61 16.58 -0.43 7.97
C VAL A 61 15.42 0.17 8.78
N ARG A 62 14.21 0.26 8.20
CA ARG A 62 13.11 1.08 8.73
C ARG A 62 11.78 0.34 8.93
N ALA A 63 11.71 -0.99 8.81
CA ALA A 63 10.47 -1.74 9.04
C ALA A 63 9.79 -1.41 10.39
N GLY A 64 8.47 -1.24 10.34
CA GLY A 64 7.62 -0.80 11.45
C GLY A 64 7.45 0.72 11.57
N THR A 65 7.98 1.50 10.63
CA THR A 65 7.83 2.96 10.60
C THR A 65 6.94 3.41 9.46
N GLN A 66 6.24 4.53 9.63
CA GLN A 66 5.44 5.11 8.54
C GLN A 66 6.28 5.49 7.32
N LEU A 67 7.55 5.88 7.55
CA LEU A 67 8.48 6.20 6.48
C LEU A 67 8.78 4.99 5.58
N CYS A 68 8.87 3.79 6.16
CA CYS A 68 9.10 2.55 5.40
C CYS A 68 8.00 2.34 4.36
N GLY A 69 6.74 2.42 4.79
CA GLY A 69 5.61 2.24 3.89
C GLY A 69 5.54 3.29 2.79
N ILE A 70 5.70 4.57 3.15
CA ILE A 70 5.69 5.68 2.18
C ILE A 70 6.78 5.49 1.12
N VAL A 71 8.02 5.19 1.54
CA VAL A 71 9.15 5.05 0.62
C VAL A 71 9.02 3.80 -0.24
N MET A 72 8.59 2.67 0.33
CA MET A 72 8.41 1.43 -0.43
C MET A 72 7.39 1.60 -1.54
N SER A 73 6.21 2.14 -1.22
CA SER A 73 5.16 2.31 -2.21
C SER A 73 5.47 3.43 -3.20
N ALA A 74 6.09 4.54 -2.76
CA ALA A 74 6.56 5.58 -3.66
C ALA A 74 7.60 5.05 -4.65
N ALA A 75 8.56 4.22 -4.19
CA ALA A 75 9.54 3.59 -5.07
C ALA A 75 8.85 2.69 -6.11
N ALA A 76 7.87 1.89 -5.70
CA ALA A 76 7.13 1.04 -6.62
C ALA A 76 6.28 1.83 -7.63
N ALA A 77 5.60 2.90 -7.18
CA ALA A 77 4.85 3.80 -8.04
C ALA A 77 5.75 4.52 -9.06
N MET A 78 6.96 4.93 -8.64
CA MET A 78 7.95 5.54 -9.54
C MET A 78 8.47 4.55 -10.58
N VAL A 79 8.74 3.29 -10.20
CA VAL A 79 9.12 2.24 -11.15
C VAL A 79 8.03 2.02 -12.19
N TYR A 80 6.78 1.91 -11.73
CA TYR A 80 5.62 1.81 -12.62
C TYR A 80 5.51 3.00 -13.57
N PHE A 81 5.66 4.23 -13.05
CA PHE A 81 5.60 5.44 -13.85
C PHE A 81 6.67 5.46 -14.95
N VAL A 82 7.92 5.12 -14.63
CA VAL A 82 9.00 5.01 -15.63
C VAL A 82 8.70 3.95 -16.68
N MET A 83 8.14 2.81 -16.28
CA MET A 83 7.69 1.78 -17.22
C MET A 83 6.62 2.31 -18.16
N MET A 84 5.59 2.98 -17.64
CA MET A 84 4.53 3.56 -18.47
C MET A 84 5.08 4.54 -19.51
N CYS A 85 6.08 5.36 -19.16
CA CYS A 85 6.70 6.31 -20.09
C CYS A 85 7.54 5.65 -21.19
N THR A 86 8.14 4.48 -20.94
CA THR A 86 9.18 3.90 -21.80
C THR A 86 8.78 2.59 -22.47
N ASN A 87 7.80 1.87 -21.91
CA ASN A 87 7.37 0.57 -22.39
C ASN A 87 6.52 0.69 -23.66
N ASN A 88 6.68 -0.30 -24.52
CA ASN A 88 6.17 -0.38 -25.88
C ASN A 88 5.15 -1.51 -26.07
N MET A 89 4.73 -2.14 -24.96
CA MET A 89 3.71 -3.17 -24.86
C MET A 89 2.42 -2.63 -24.23
N PRO A 90 1.24 -2.91 -24.83
CA PRO A 90 -0.04 -2.38 -24.36
C PRO A 90 -0.45 -2.93 -22.99
N ASP A 91 -0.26 -4.23 -22.74
CA ASP A 91 -0.77 -4.91 -21.54
C ASP A 91 -0.04 -4.57 -20.22
N THR A 92 0.87 -3.61 -20.25
CA THR A 92 1.73 -3.29 -19.10
C THR A 92 1.00 -2.51 -18.01
N TYR A 93 -0.18 -1.95 -18.31
CA TYR A 93 -1.03 -1.28 -17.33
C TYR A 93 -1.50 -2.22 -16.21
N ALA A 94 -1.58 -3.53 -16.48
CA ALA A 94 -2.05 -4.53 -15.50
C ALA A 94 -1.16 -4.58 -14.24
N TYR A 95 0.11 -4.17 -14.33
CA TYR A 95 1.02 -4.13 -13.19
C TYR A 95 0.62 -3.09 -12.13
N ALA A 96 -0.21 -2.11 -12.47
CA ALA A 96 -0.74 -1.16 -11.50
C ALA A 96 -1.63 -1.81 -10.44
N VAL A 97 -2.40 -2.84 -10.82
CA VAL A 97 -3.42 -3.44 -9.95
C VAL A 97 -2.82 -3.95 -8.63
N PRO A 98 -1.83 -4.85 -8.62
CA PRO A 98 -1.24 -5.32 -7.36
C PRO A 98 -0.51 -4.20 -6.59
N LEU A 99 0.01 -3.18 -7.27
CA LEU A 99 0.69 -2.04 -6.64
C LEU A 99 -0.29 -1.18 -5.83
N ILE A 100 -1.43 -0.78 -6.41
CA ILE A 100 -2.42 0.05 -5.71
C ILE A 100 -3.08 -0.75 -4.58
N ILE A 101 -3.39 -2.03 -4.80
CA ILE A 101 -4.02 -2.87 -3.76
C ILE A 101 -3.15 -2.95 -2.51
N ALA A 102 -1.82 -3.00 -2.65
CA ALA A 102 -0.90 -3.04 -1.53
C ALA A 102 -1.03 -1.80 -0.61
N THR A 103 -1.46 -0.66 -1.14
CA THR A 103 -1.63 0.59 -0.36
C THR A 103 -2.74 0.55 0.66
N ILE A 104 -3.77 -0.28 0.43
CA ILE A 104 -4.92 -0.44 1.34
C ILE A 104 -4.43 -0.83 2.73
N GLY A 105 -3.37 -1.66 2.81
CA GLY A 105 -2.82 -2.15 4.06
C GLY A 105 -2.33 -1.05 5.00
N TYR A 106 -1.90 0.11 4.49
CA TYR A 106 -1.40 1.21 5.33
C TYR A 106 -2.51 2.02 6.01
N LEU A 107 -3.78 1.82 5.61
CA LEU A 107 -4.94 2.61 6.07
C LEU A 107 -4.66 4.12 6.03
N ASP A 108 -4.02 4.60 4.97
CA ASP A 108 -3.73 6.01 4.77
C ASP A 108 -4.41 6.54 3.51
N MET A 109 -5.42 7.39 3.72
CA MET A 109 -6.21 8.02 2.65
C MET A 109 -5.43 9.03 1.80
N LYS A 110 -4.33 9.59 2.31
CA LYS A 110 -3.45 10.45 1.51
C LYS A 110 -2.61 9.57 0.57
N MET A 111 -2.03 8.51 1.12
CA MET A 111 -1.22 7.56 0.38
C MET A 111 -2.01 6.91 -0.76
N ALA A 112 -3.20 6.36 -0.47
CA ALA A 112 -4.06 5.74 -1.48
C ALA A 112 -4.47 6.72 -2.60
N ARG A 113 -4.75 7.99 -2.30
CA ARG A 113 -5.10 8.99 -3.32
C ARG A 113 -3.92 9.41 -4.19
N ILE A 114 -2.75 9.62 -3.57
CA ILE A 114 -1.55 10.04 -4.29
C ILE A 114 -1.10 8.93 -5.24
N GLU A 115 -1.03 7.69 -4.77
CA GLU A 115 -0.57 6.57 -5.59
C GLU A 115 -1.53 6.23 -6.72
N SER A 116 -2.84 6.20 -6.44
CA SER A 116 -3.85 6.09 -7.51
C SER A 116 -3.70 7.22 -8.54
N GLY A 117 -3.42 8.45 -8.10
CA GLY A 117 -3.18 9.58 -9.00
C GLY A 117 -1.94 9.41 -9.89
N ILE A 118 -0.82 8.97 -9.32
CA ILE A 118 0.43 8.69 -10.06
C ILE A 118 0.20 7.63 -11.14
N ILE A 119 -0.56 6.58 -10.80
CA ILE A 119 -0.82 5.49 -11.73
C ILE A 119 -1.74 5.90 -12.86
N VAL A 120 -2.82 6.63 -12.56
CA VAL A 120 -3.71 7.18 -13.58
C VAL A 120 -2.94 8.13 -14.51
N ALA A 121 -2.07 8.99 -13.96
CA ALA A 121 -1.23 9.87 -14.77
C ALA A 121 -0.26 9.09 -15.66
N GLY A 122 0.39 8.05 -15.12
CA GLY A 122 1.26 7.16 -15.89
C GLY A 122 0.51 6.47 -17.03
N PHE A 123 -0.69 5.96 -16.75
CA PHE A 123 -1.55 5.34 -17.76
C PHE A 123 -1.92 6.33 -18.87
N ILE A 124 -2.36 7.55 -18.56
CA ILE A 124 -2.69 8.57 -19.57
C ILE A 124 -1.50 8.84 -20.50
N ILE A 125 -0.29 8.97 -19.94
CA ILE A 125 0.94 9.17 -20.72
C ILE A 125 1.21 7.97 -21.63
N HIS A 126 1.05 6.76 -21.08
CA HIS A 126 1.25 5.52 -21.82
C HIS A 126 0.28 5.40 -23.00
N SER A 127 -1.02 5.57 -22.76
CA SER A 127 -2.05 5.49 -23.79
C SER A 127 -1.83 6.54 -24.88
N ALA A 128 -1.53 7.79 -24.52
CA ALA A 128 -1.25 8.85 -25.49
C ALA A 128 -0.07 8.50 -26.41
N ARG A 129 1.01 7.94 -25.84
CA ARG A 129 2.17 7.49 -26.60
C ARG A 129 1.83 6.31 -27.51
N MET A 130 1.10 5.33 -27.02
CA MET A 130 0.74 4.15 -27.80
C MET A 130 -0.19 4.45 -28.98
N ILE A 131 -1.14 5.38 -28.79
CA ILE A 131 -1.98 5.91 -29.88
C ILE A 131 -1.08 6.58 -30.92
N SER A 132 -0.15 7.44 -30.50
CA SER A 132 0.79 8.12 -31.42
C SER A 132 1.68 7.15 -32.19
N MET A 133 1.95 5.96 -31.63
CA MET A 133 2.75 4.92 -32.29
C MET A 133 1.90 3.96 -33.14
N GLY A 134 0.57 4.12 -33.19
CA GLY A 134 -0.35 3.23 -33.89
C GLY A 134 -0.39 1.81 -33.33
N LYS A 135 -0.05 1.63 -32.05
CA LYS A 135 0.10 0.31 -31.40
C LYS A 135 -1.15 -0.20 -30.70
N ILE A 136 -2.08 0.69 -30.39
CA ILE A 136 -3.36 0.38 -29.76
C ILE A 136 -4.46 1.12 -30.51
N THR A 137 -5.65 0.51 -30.54
CA THR A 137 -6.83 1.17 -31.12
C THR A 137 -7.47 2.10 -30.08
N SER A 138 -8.30 3.03 -30.54
CA SER A 138 -9.07 3.88 -29.64
C SER A 138 -10.02 3.07 -28.75
N GLU A 139 -10.48 1.90 -29.20
CA GLU A 139 -11.36 1.01 -28.42
C GLU A 139 -10.61 0.41 -27.22
N ASP A 140 -9.38 -0.08 -27.43
CA ASP A 140 -8.54 -0.62 -26.36
C ASP A 140 -8.31 0.42 -25.26
N VAL A 141 -7.96 1.65 -25.66
CA VAL A 141 -7.73 2.76 -24.72
C VAL A 141 -8.96 3.05 -23.86
N ILE A 142 -10.15 3.02 -24.45
CA ILE A 142 -11.41 3.29 -23.74
C ILE A 142 -11.62 2.22 -22.67
N VAL A 143 -11.47 0.94 -23.03
CA VAL A 143 -11.67 -0.18 -22.10
C VAL A 143 -10.63 -0.13 -20.98
N GLU A 144 -9.35 -0.01 -21.31
CA GLU A 144 -8.26 0.04 -20.34
C GLU A 144 -8.39 1.22 -19.37
N SER A 145 -8.81 2.39 -19.89
CA SER A 145 -9.07 3.59 -19.08
C SER A 145 -10.16 3.32 -18.05
N ILE A 146 -11.31 2.76 -18.49
CA ILE A 146 -12.42 2.42 -17.59
C ILE A 146 -11.93 1.47 -16.48
N VAL A 147 -11.16 0.44 -16.83
CA VAL A 147 -10.63 -0.52 -15.85
C VAL A 147 -9.72 0.16 -14.83
N ILE A 148 -8.76 0.97 -15.28
CA ILE A 148 -7.84 1.71 -14.39
C ILE A 148 -8.61 2.64 -13.44
N PHE A 149 -9.59 3.39 -13.94
CA PHE A 149 -10.40 4.28 -13.12
C PHE A 149 -11.24 3.53 -12.09
N ILE A 150 -11.83 2.38 -12.47
CA ILE A 150 -12.58 1.53 -11.54
C ILE A 150 -11.66 1.01 -10.44
N VAL A 151 -10.47 0.49 -10.78
CA VAL A 151 -9.51 -0.03 -9.80
C VAL A 151 -9.04 1.08 -8.85
N ALA A 152 -8.68 2.25 -9.38
CA ALA A 152 -8.26 3.40 -8.59
C ALA A 152 -9.36 3.87 -7.63
N ALA A 153 -10.60 3.96 -8.10
CA ALA A 153 -11.75 4.32 -7.29
C ALA A 153 -12.05 3.27 -6.22
N ALA A 154 -12.03 1.98 -6.58
CA ALA A 154 -12.26 0.88 -5.67
C ALA A 154 -11.25 0.88 -4.52
N VAL A 155 -9.96 1.10 -4.79
CA VAL A 155 -8.94 1.16 -3.73
C VAL A 155 -9.18 2.35 -2.79
N VAL A 156 -9.52 3.53 -3.31
CA VAL A 156 -9.81 4.69 -2.44
C VAL A 156 -11.05 4.44 -1.57
N ILE A 157 -12.11 3.83 -2.12
CA ILE A 157 -13.33 3.47 -1.40
C ILE A 157 -13.02 2.42 -0.31
N MET A 158 -12.28 1.36 -0.67
CA MET A 158 -11.88 0.30 0.26
C MET A 158 -11.00 0.84 1.39
N THR A 159 -10.05 1.72 1.07
CA THR A 159 -9.20 2.36 2.07
C THR A 159 -10.04 3.23 3.01
N LYS A 160 -10.98 4.02 2.48
CA LYS A 160 -11.91 4.82 3.29
C LYS A 160 -12.70 3.94 4.26
N MET A 161 -13.29 2.86 3.75
CA MET A 161 -14.07 1.92 4.55
C MET A 161 -13.21 1.31 5.66
N MET A 162 -12.02 0.80 5.34
CA MET A 162 -11.15 0.19 6.35
C MET A 162 -10.65 1.21 7.39
N VAL A 163 -10.36 2.46 6.98
CA VAL A 163 -10.00 3.53 7.92
C VAL A 163 -11.15 3.82 8.90
N THR A 164 -12.38 3.93 8.40
CA THR A 164 -13.57 4.14 9.23
C THR A 164 -13.78 2.97 10.19
N PHE A 165 -13.77 1.73 9.69
CA PHE A 165 -13.94 0.52 10.50
C PHE A 165 -12.89 0.42 11.61
N ASN A 166 -11.62 0.73 11.30
CA ASN A 166 -10.55 0.72 12.30
C ASN A 166 -10.75 1.83 13.35
N LYS A 167 -11.27 3.00 12.97
CA LYS A 167 -11.59 4.09 13.90
C LYS A 167 -12.75 3.72 14.82
N GLU A 168 -13.81 3.13 14.28
CA GLU A 168 -14.98 2.65 15.02
C GLU A 168 -14.57 1.60 16.05
N ASN A 169 -13.85 0.55 15.64
CA ASN A 169 -13.38 -0.49 16.55
C ASN A 169 -12.49 0.05 17.67
N MET A 170 -11.59 1.00 17.36
CA MET A 170 -10.76 1.62 18.40
C MET A 170 -11.59 2.43 19.40
N SER A 171 -12.64 3.12 18.92
CA SER A 171 -13.54 3.87 19.79
C SER A 171 -14.37 2.97 20.69
N GLU A 172 -14.82 1.81 20.19
CA GLU A 172 -15.54 0.83 21.00
C GLU A 172 -14.66 0.20 22.08
N ILE A 173 -13.42 -0.15 21.74
CA ILE A 173 -12.43 -0.66 22.71
C ILE A 173 -12.15 0.39 23.79
N ALA A 174 -11.96 1.66 23.41
CA ALA A 174 -11.73 2.74 24.37
C ALA A 174 -12.92 2.91 25.33
N ARG A 175 -14.15 2.86 24.81
CA ARG A 175 -15.37 2.94 25.62
C ARG A 175 -15.51 1.74 26.56
N GLY A 176 -15.16 0.53 26.10
CA GLY A 176 -15.13 -0.67 26.93
C GLY A 176 -14.10 -0.58 28.06
N ALA A 177 -12.90 -0.07 27.75
CA ALA A 177 -11.84 0.12 28.73
C ALA A 177 -12.23 1.13 29.82
N GLU A 178 -12.92 2.22 29.46
CA GLU A 178 -13.42 3.19 30.43
C GLU A 178 -14.44 2.56 31.38
N LYS A 179 -15.39 1.78 30.85
CA LYS A 179 -16.36 1.05 31.67
C LYS A 179 -15.67 0.05 32.62
N HIS A 180 -14.63 -0.64 32.16
CA HIS A 180 -13.84 -1.54 33.01
C HIS A 180 -13.09 -0.78 34.11
N ARG A 181 -12.54 0.39 33.80
CA ARG A 181 -11.89 1.27 34.78
C ARG A 181 -12.87 1.74 35.85
N GLU A 182 -14.04 2.22 35.46
CA GLU A 182 -15.11 2.61 36.40
C GLU A 182 -15.53 1.43 37.31
N THR A 183 -15.67 0.24 36.72
CA THR A 183 -16.01 -0.97 37.46
C THR A 183 -14.92 -1.35 38.46
N ALA A 184 -13.65 -1.25 38.06
CA ALA A 184 -12.51 -1.52 38.94
C ALA A 184 -12.44 -0.54 40.12
N ILE A 185 -12.70 0.76 39.89
CA ILE A 185 -12.76 1.77 40.95
C ILE A 185 -13.89 1.44 41.95
N LYS A 186 -15.08 1.11 41.45
CA LYS A 186 -16.20 0.70 42.31
C LYS A 186 -15.87 -0.55 43.13
N MET A 187 -15.22 -1.53 42.52
CA MET A 187 -14.81 -2.77 43.20
C MET A 187 -13.73 -2.52 44.26
N GLN A 188 -12.82 -1.57 44.04
CA GLN A 188 -11.87 -1.11 45.05
C GLN A 188 -12.61 -0.48 46.24
N HIS A 189 -13.55 0.44 45.98
CA HIS A 189 -14.33 1.09 47.05
C HIS A 189 -15.11 0.08 47.89
N VAL A 190 -15.76 -0.89 47.24
CA VAL A 190 -16.47 -1.98 47.94
C VAL A 190 -15.50 -2.81 48.79
N SER A 191 -14.28 -3.07 48.30
CA SER A 191 -13.26 -3.80 49.08
C SER A 191 -12.79 -3.02 50.31
N GLU A 192 -12.65 -1.69 50.21
CA GLU A 192 -12.30 -0.82 51.33
C GLU A 192 -13.43 -0.80 52.38
N GLU A 193 -14.69 -0.70 51.95
CA GLU A 193 -15.86 -0.80 52.84
C GLU A 193 -15.91 -2.13 53.59
N ILE A 194 -15.67 -3.25 52.91
CA ILE A 194 -15.64 -4.58 53.55
C ILE A 194 -14.53 -4.65 54.60
N THR A 195 -13.34 -4.14 54.27
CA THR A 195 -12.19 -4.14 55.19
C THR A 195 -12.49 -3.34 56.45
N ASN A 196 -13.04 -2.13 56.30
CA ASN A 196 -13.42 -1.28 57.43
C ASN A 196 -14.50 -1.94 58.31
N CYS A 197 -15.48 -2.60 57.70
CA CYS A 197 -16.52 -3.33 58.43
C CYS A 197 -15.96 -4.49 59.25
N PHE A 198 -14.99 -5.24 58.71
CA PHE A 198 -14.32 -6.31 59.45
C PHE A 198 -13.46 -5.79 60.61
N ASP A 199 -12.76 -4.67 60.42
CA ASP A 199 -11.96 -4.04 61.47
C ASP A 199 -12.85 -3.49 62.61
N GLU A 200 -14.00 -2.89 62.29
CA GLU A 200 -14.98 -2.44 63.30
C GLU A 200 -15.62 -3.60 64.07
N THR A 201 -15.80 -4.77 63.46
CA THR A 201 -16.46 -5.92 64.11
C THR A 201 -15.49 -6.73 65.00
N ASN A 202 -14.17 -6.59 64.78
CA ASN A 202 -13.12 -7.28 65.54
C ASN A 202 -12.45 -6.42 66.63
N ALA A 203 -12.92 -5.18 66.85
CA ALA A 203 -12.49 -4.28 67.92
C ALA A 203 -13.45 -4.33 69.12
#